data_AF-A0A2D6T6T8-F1
#
_entry.id   AF-A0A2D6T6T8-F1
#
_cell.length_a   1.000
_cell.length_b   1.000
_cell.length_c   1.000
_cell.angle_alpha   90.00
_cell.angle_beta   90.00
_cell.angle_gamma   90.00
#
_symmetry.space_group_name_H-M   'P 1'
#
loop_
_entity.id
_entity.type
_entity.pdbx_description
1 polymer ?
#
loop_
_entity_poly.entity_id
_entity_poly.type
_entity_poly.pdbx_seq_one_letter_code
_entity_poly.pdbx_strand_id
1 'polypeptide(L)'
;MSLISRHLEAQGTPTVCLASARDIIAAGRPSRAVFLDYPLGHTSGRPFEPEEQTAVVRAGLEALESIDKPETIIDLAYCWPQPAWHKSEDDMDSGDEREPRGDEPVYQFEEDRLAAEAALAG
;
A
#
# COMPACT_ATOMS: atom_id res chain seq x y z
N MET A 1 0.06 1.84 6.85
CA MET A 1 -0.85 0.68 7.06
C MET A 1 -0.94 0.24 8.52
N SER A 2 0.18 0.03 9.23
CA SER A 2 0.18 -0.61 10.56
C SER A 2 -0.61 0.10 11.66
N LEU A 3 -0.58 1.44 11.72
CA LEU A 3 -1.35 2.22 12.72
C LEU A 3 -2.86 2.02 12.57
N ILE A 4 -3.36 2.09 11.33
CA ILE A 4 -4.77 1.91 11.00
C ILE A 4 -5.20 0.47 11.32
N SER A 5 -4.40 -0.52 10.90
CA SER A 5 -4.63 -1.93 11.20
C SER A 5 -4.79 -2.18 12.71
N ARG A 6 -3.90 -1.65 13.55
CA ARG A 6 -4.03 -1.77 15.01
C ARG A 6 -5.26 -1.07 15.58
N HIS A 7 -5.60 0.11 15.05
CA HIS A 7 -6.79 0.83 15.50
C HIS A 7 -8.06 0.03 15.20
N LEU A 8 -8.19 -0.53 14.00
CA LEU A 8 -9.33 -1.36 13.60
C LEU A 8 -9.43 -2.65 14.43
N GLU A 9 -8.31 -3.31 14.69
CA GLU A 9 -8.24 -4.51 15.53
C GLU A 9 -8.67 -4.24 16.98
N ALA A 10 -8.25 -3.10 17.54
CA ALA A 10 -8.69 -2.67 18.87
C ALA A 10 -10.22 -2.41 18.94
N GLN A 11 -10.88 -2.23 17.79
CA GLN A 11 -12.35 -2.12 17.68
C GLN A 11 -13.01 -3.45 17.27
N GLY A 12 -12.28 -4.57 17.25
CA GLY A 12 -12.80 -5.89 16.93
C GLY A 12 -12.91 -6.19 15.44
N THR A 13 -12.25 -5.42 14.58
CA THR A 13 -12.17 -5.70 13.13
C THR A 13 -10.82 -6.36 12.81
N PRO A 14 -10.79 -7.65 12.46
CA PRO A 14 -9.55 -8.34 12.08
C PRO A 14 -8.91 -7.71 10.83
N THR A 15 -7.58 -7.61 10.82
CA THR A 15 -6.83 -7.02 9.70
C THR A 15 -5.56 -7.81 9.39
N VAL A 16 -5.17 -7.78 8.12
CA VAL A 16 -3.87 -8.27 7.63
C VAL A 16 -3.32 -7.27 6.61
N CYS A 17 -2.02 -6.99 6.67
CA CYS A 17 -1.34 -6.15 5.69
C CYS A 17 -0.66 -7.00 4.62
N LEU A 18 -0.95 -6.76 3.33
CA LEU A 18 -0.10 -7.22 2.22
C LEU A 18 0.97 -6.15 1.98
N ALA A 19 2.25 -6.50 2.05
CA ALA A 19 3.35 -5.55 2.01
C ALA A 19 4.51 -6.01 1.12
N SER A 20 5.20 -5.04 0.52
CA SER A 20 6.38 -5.26 -0.34
C SER A 20 7.66 -4.58 0.16
N ALA A 21 7.57 -3.82 1.26
CA ALA A 21 8.73 -3.27 1.96
C ALA A 21 8.82 -3.89 3.37
N ARG A 22 9.65 -4.92 3.52
CA ARG A 22 9.67 -5.79 4.71
C ARG A 22 10.11 -5.07 5.98
N ASP A 23 11.15 -4.25 5.86
CA ASP A 23 11.71 -3.45 6.94
C ASP A 23 10.75 -2.31 7.36
N ILE A 24 10.13 -1.64 6.38
CA ILE A 24 9.14 -0.59 6.61
C ILE A 24 7.91 -1.15 7.33
N ILE A 25 7.36 -2.28 6.87
CA ILE A 25 6.19 -2.86 7.52
C ILE A 25 6.54 -3.32 8.94
N ALA A 26 7.71 -3.96 9.15
CA ALA A 26 8.17 -4.39 10.47
C ALA A 26 8.35 -3.21 11.44
N ALA A 27 8.98 -2.11 11.00
CA ALA A 27 9.12 -0.90 11.80
C ALA A 27 7.76 -0.30 12.18
N GLY A 28 6.78 -0.43 11.28
CA GLY A 28 5.39 -0.04 11.54
C GLY A 28 4.67 -0.89 12.58
N ARG A 29 5.16 -2.10 12.91
CA ARG A 29 4.57 -3.05 13.89
C ARG A 29 3.12 -3.45 13.59
N PRO A 30 2.83 -4.09 12.44
CA PRO A 30 1.46 -4.40 12.02
C PRO A 30 0.81 -5.36 13.01
N SER A 31 -0.53 -5.42 13.04
CA SER A 31 -1.22 -6.48 13.77
C SER A 31 -0.84 -7.84 13.18
N ARG A 32 -0.92 -7.98 11.85
CA ARG A 32 -0.56 -9.16 11.08
C ARG A 32 -0.09 -8.71 9.69
N ALA A 33 0.89 -9.37 9.10
CA ALA A 33 1.28 -9.07 7.73
C ALA A 33 1.74 -10.31 6.94
N VAL A 34 1.60 -10.19 5.64
CA VAL A 34 2.19 -11.08 4.64
C VAL A 34 3.07 -10.23 3.75
N PHE A 35 4.29 -10.69 3.54
CA PHE A 35 5.31 -10.00 2.76
C PHE A 35 5.51 -10.70 1.41
N LEU A 36 5.58 -9.89 0.36
CA LEU A 36 5.85 -10.30 -1.01
C LEU A 36 7.01 -9.45 -1.55
N ASP A 37 8.14 -10.08 -1.87
CA ASP A 37 9.39 -9.43 -2.29
C ASP A 37 9.34 -8.92 -3.74
N TYR A 38 8.37 -8.06 -4.01
CA TYR A 38 8.01 -7.50 -5.31
C TYR A 38 8.12 -5.97 -5.29
N PRO A 39 8.18 -5.30 -6.45
CA PRO A 39 8.14 -3.83 -6.51
C PRO A 39 6.92 -3.24 -5.82
N LEU A 40 7.07 -2.01 -5.31
CA LEU A 40 5.94 -1.29 -4.75
C LEU A 40 4.80 -1.19 -5.78
N GLY A 41 3.56 -1.34 -5.31
CA GLY A 41 2.37 -1.41 -6.17
C GLY A 41 1.98 -2.82 -6.63
N HIS A 42 2.81 -3.84 -6.38
CA HIS A 42 2.55 -5.22 -6.79
C HIS A 42 2.34 -6.18 -5.60
N THR A 43 1.86 -5.67 -4.46
CA THR A 43 1.69 -6.41 -3.19
C THR A 43 0.71 -7.58 -3.27
N SER A 44 -0.11 -7.66 -4.32
CA SER A 44 -1.08 -8.72 -4.55
C SER A 44 -0.65 -9.72 -5.63
N GLY A 45 0.59 -9.68 -6.13
CA GLY A 45 1.07 -10.55 -7.20
C GLY A 45 1.41 -9.81 -8.50
N ARG A 46 1.95 -10.54 -9.47
CA ARG A 46 2.37 -9.99 -10.78
C ARG A 46 1.19 -9.50 -11.62
N PRO A 47 1.39 -8.47 -12.47
CA PRO A 47 0.38 -8.05 -13.45
C PRO A 47 0.01 -9.20 -14.38
N PHE A 48 -1.28 -9.31 -14.70
CA PHE A 48 -1.83 -10.30 -15.65
C PHE A 48 -1.61 -11.78 -15.28
N GLU A 49 -1.24 -12.07 -14.03
CA GLU A 49 -1.05 -13.43 -13.50
C GLU A 49 -2.14 -13.77 -12.46
N PRO A 50 -3.38 -14.04 -12.87
CA PRO A 50 -4.52 -14.17 -11.94
C PRO A 50 -4.40 -15.34 -10.96
N GLU A 51 -3.72 -16.43 -11.35
CA GLU A 51 -3.51 -17.58 -10.47
C GLU A 51 -2.59 -17.22 -9.29
N GLU A 52 -1.49 -16.53 -9.57
CA GLU A 52 -0.59 -16.02 -8.54
C GLU A 52 -1.28 -14.97 -7.66
N GLN A 53 -2.01 -14.03 -8.27
CA GLN A 53 -2.74 -13.01 -7.52
C GLN A 53 -3.74 -13.64 -6.54
N THR A 54 -4.47 -14.65 -7.01
CA THR A 54 -5.39 -15.42 -6.17
C THR A 54 -4.64 -16.13 -5.04
N ALA A 55 -3.48 -16.72 -5.31
CA ALA A 55 -2.69 -17.41 -4.31
C ALA A 55 -2.12 -16.47 -3.24
N VAL A 56 -1.67 -15.26 -3.62
CA VAL A 56 -1.19 -14.23 -2.69
C VAL A 56 -2.32 -13.74 -1.79
N VAL A 57 -3.49 -13.41 -2.36
CA VAL A 57 -4.65 -12.98 -1.57
C VAL A 57 -5.12 -14.08 -0.64
N ARG A 58 -5.14 -15.34 -1.10
CA ARG A 58 -5.47 -16.50 -0.27
C ARG A 58 -4.51 -16.63 0.91
N ALA A 59 -3.20 -16.51 0.67
CA ALA A 59 -2.21 -16.55 1.75
C ALA A 59 -2.43 -15.40 2.77
N GLY A 60 -2.85 -14.22 2.31
CA GLY A 60 -3.28 -13.13 3.19
C GLY A 60 -4.46 -13.50 4.09
N LEU A 61 -5.49 -14.14 3.52
CA LEU A 61 -6.66 -14.60 4.28
C LEU A 61 -6.31 -15.73 5.25
N GLU A 62 -5.47 -16.67 4.83
CA GLU A 62 -4.96 -17.74 5.70
C GLU A 62 -4.12 -17.19 6.85
N ALA A 63 -3.31 -16.14 6.60
CA ALA A 63 -2.58 -15.43 7.64
C ALA A 63 -3.49 -14.71 8.63
N LEU A 64 -4.63 -14.19 8.16
CA LEU A 64 -5.64 -13.59 9.03
C LEU A 64 -6.17 -14.62 10.04
N GLU A 65 -6.39 -15.87 9.62
CA GLU A 65 -6.89 -16.95 10.48
C GLU A 65 -5.81 -17.58 11.35
N SER A 66 -4.57 -17.68 10.87
CA SER A 66 -3.50 -18.47 11.52
C SER A 66 -2.56 -17.66 12.41
N ILE A 67 -2.46 -16.34 12.23
CA ILE A 67 -1.59 -15.49 13.05
C ILE A 67 -2.32 -15.05 14.31
N ASP A 68 -1.91 -15.62 15.45
CA ASP A 68 -2.41 -15.24 16.78
C ASP A 68 -1.52 -14.22 17.51
N LYS A 69 -0.27 -14.05 17.05
CA LYS A 69 0.71 -13.17 17.67
C LYS A 69 0.85 -11.86 16.86
N PRO A 70 0.65 -10.69 17.49
CA PRO A 70 0.90 -9.41 16.83
C PRO A 70 2.32 -9.28 16.27
N GLU A 71 2.48 -8.47 15.24
CA GLU A 71 3.78 -8.17 14.58
C GLU A 71 4.40 -9.38 13.87
N THR A 72 3.63 -10.46 13.70
CA THR A 72 4.06 -11.61 12.90
C THR A 72 3.92 -11.26 11.42
N ILE A 73 4.98 -11.59 10.67
CA ILE A 73 5.09 -11.39 9.23
C ILE A 73 5.39 -12.74 8.59
N ILE A 74 4.58 -13.15 7.62
CA ILE A 74 4.84 -14.34 6.80
C ILE A 74 5.48 -13.89 5.49
N ASP A 75 6.67 -14.39 5.19
CA ASP A 75 7.36 -14.13 3.93
C ASP A 75 6.91 -15.15 2.87
N LEU A 76 6.30 -14.70 1.78
CA LEU A 76 5.88 -15.58 0.69
C LEU A 76 7.07 -15.91 -0.23
N ALA A 77 7.17 -17.16 -0.66
CA ALA A 77 8.23 -17.66 -1.52
C ALA A 77 7.97 -17.39 -3.02
N TYR A 78 7.57 -16.17 -3.36
CA TYR A 78 7.44 -15.73 -4.75
C TYR A 78 8.63 -14.84 -5.14
N CYS A 79 9.02 -14.90 -6.42
CA CYS A 79 10.16 -14.15 -6.94
C CYS A 79 9.74 -13.30 -8.13
N TRP A 80 10.13 -12.03 -8.12
CA TRP A 80 9.92 -11.17 -9.26
C TRP A 80 10.83 -11.62 -10.43
N PRO A 81 10.28 -11.85 -11.65
CA PRO A 81 11.04 -12.39 -12.77
C PRO A 81 12.28 -11.57 -13.17
N GLN A 82 12.27 -10.26 -12.90
CA GLN A 82 13.39 -9.36 -13.19
C GLN A 82 14.12 -8.97 -11.90
N PRO A 83 15.21 -9.64 -11.50
CA PRO A 83 15.87 -9.42 -10.21
C PRO A 83 16.49 -8.01 -10.02
N ALA A 84 16.54 -7.20 -11.07
CA ALA A 84 17.07 -5.85 -11.03
C ALA A 84 16.03 -4.78 -10.67
N TRP A 85 14.78 -5.14 -10.37
CA TRP A 85 13.73 -4.17 -10.06
C TRP A 85 14.06 -3.28 -8.84
N HIS A 86 14.81 -3.81 -7.87
CA HIS A 86 15.29 -3.02 -6.73
C HIS A 86 16.15 -1.82 -7.16
N LYS A 87 16.88 -1.94 -8.29
CA LYS A 87 17.77 -0.88 -8.78
C LYS A 87 17.02 0.26 -9.47
N SER A 88 15.83 -0.01 -10.03
CA SER A 88 15.03 1.04 -10.67
C SER A 88 14.28 1.91 -9.67
N GLU A 89 14.05 1.45 -8.44
CA GLU A 89 13.45 2.28 -7.38
C GLU A 89 14.49 3.19 -6.70
N ASP A 90 15.76 2.77 -6.65
CA ASP A 90 16.88 3.62 -6.22
C ASP A 90 17.23 4.74 -7.24
N ASP A 91 16.77 4.60 -8.49
CA ASP A 91 16.82 5.65 -9.50
C ASP A 91 15.78 6.73 -9.17
N MET A 92 16.18 7.64 -8.28
CA MET A 92 15.49 8.91 -7.97
C MET A 92 15.39 9.85 -9.18
N ASP A 93 15.86 9.40 -10.35
CA ASP A 93 15.84 10.09 -11.64
C ASP A 93 14.76 9.51 -12.59
N SER A 94 13.78 8.77 -12.07
CA SER A 94 12.47 8.77 -12.71
C SER A 94 11.94 10.20 -12.57
N GLY A 95 12.10 10.99 -13.63
CA GLY A 95 11.84 12.44 -13.60
C GLY A 95 10.54 12.77 -12.89
N ASP A 96 10.49 13.90 -12.19
CA ASP A 96 9.28 14.33 -11.48
C ASP A 96 8.13 14.55 -12.48
N GLU A 97 7.32 13.51 -12.69
CA GLU A 97 6.15 13.53 -13.59
C GLU A 97 4.97 14.30 -12.96
N ARG A 98 5.09 14.73 -11.70
CA ARG A 98 4.04 15.54 -11.07
C ARG A 98 3.97 16.88 -11.78
N GLU A 99 2.75 17.35 -12.00
CA GLU A 99 2.58 18.72 -12.46
C GLU A 99 3.22 19.70 -11.46
N PRO A 100 3.91 20.74 -11.97
CA PRO A 100 4.45 21.77 -11.10
C PRO A 100 3.30 22.38 -10.32
N ARG A 101 3.54 22.62 -9.02
CA ARG A 101 2.56 23.31 -8.20
C ARG A 101 2.33 24.71 -8.79
N GLY A 102 1.11 24.94 -9.27
CA GLY A 102 0.63 26.28 -9.59
C GLY A 102 0.22 27.03 -8.34
N ASP A 103 0.22 28.36 -8.42
CA ASP A 103 -0.32 29.25 -7.38
C ASP A 103 -1.85 29.38 -7.49
N GLU A 104 -2.45 28.84 -8.55
CA GLU A 104 -3.89 28.85 -8.77
C GLU A 104 -4.56 27.67 -8.06
N PRO A 105 -5.62 27.90 -7.26
CA PRO A 105 -6.40 26.82 -6.65
C PRO A 105 -7.05 25.96 -7.73
N VAL A 106 -6.78 24.65 -7.69
CA VAL A 106 -7.41 23.67 -8.58
C VAL A 106 -8.56 22.98 -7.84
N TYR A 107 -9.75 22.99 -8.44
CA TYR A 107 -10.96 22.42 -7.87
C TYR A 107 -11.36 21.15 -8.62
N GLN A 108 -11.97 20.18 -7.92
CA GLN A 108 -12.43 18.93 -8.53
C GLN A 108 -13.63 19.19 -9.44
N PHE A 109 -14.57 20.04 -9.00
CA PHE A 109 -15.72 20.48 -9.78
C PHE A 109 -15.87 22.01 -9.78
N GLU A 110 -16.60 22.53 -10.77
CA GLU A 110 -16.91 23.96 -10.86
C GLU A 110 -17.73 24.46 -9.66
N GLU A 111 -18.59 23.60 -9.11
CA GLU A 111 -19.38 23.88 -7.92
C GLU A 111 -18.50 24.16 -6.70
N ASP A 112 -17.37 23.45 -6.57
CA ASP A 112 -16.41 23.65 -5.48
C ASP A 112 -15.73 25.02 -5.60
N ARG A 113 -15.40 25.44 -6.83
CA ARG A 113 -14.83 26.76 -7.10
C ARG A 113 -15.80 27.86 -6.69
N LEU A 114 -17.05 27.76 -7.14
CA LEU A 114 -18.10 28.74 -6.82
C LEU A 114 -18.36 28.83 -5.32
N ALA A 115 -18.37 27.69 -4.61
CA ALA A 115 -18.55 27.66 -3.17
C ALA A 115 -17.37 28.31 -2.42
N ALA A 116 -16.14 28.05 -2.85
CA ALA A 116 -14.94 28.64 -2.27
C ALA A 116 -14.88 30.15 -2.49
N GLU A 117 -15.20 30.62 -3.70
CA GLU A 117 -15.25 32.05 -4.03
C GLU A 117 -16.36 32.77 -3.27
N ALA A 118 -17.54 32.15 -3.15
CA ALA A 118 -18.65 32.71 -2.36
C ALA A 118 -18.30 32.83 -0.87
N ALA A 119 -17.55 31.87 -0.31
CA ALA A 119 -17.09 31.92 1.08
C ALA A 119 -16.03 33.00 1.33
N LEU A 120 -15.25 33.39 0.32
CA LEU A 120 -14.26 34.46 0.40
C LEU A 120 -14.85 35.87 0.18
N ALA A 121 -16.02 35.96 -0.44
CA ALA A 121 -16.70 37.21 -0.76
C ALA A 121 -17.62 37.75 0.35
N GLY A 122 -17.79 37.02 1.46
CA GLY A 122 -18.57 37.41 2.64
C GLY A 122 -17.71 37.74 3.84
#